data_AF-A0A6A0GSF3-F1
#
_entry.id   AF-A0A6A0GSF3-F1
#
_cell.length_a   1.000
_cell.length_b   1.000
_cell.length_c   1.000
_cell.angle_alpha   90.00
_cell.angle_beta   90.00
_cell.angle_gamma   90.00
#
_symmetry.space_group_name_H-M   'P 1'
#
loop_
_entity.id
_entity.type
_entity.pdbx_description
1 polymer ?
#
loop_
_entity_poly.entity_id
_entity_poly.type
_entity_poly.pdbx_seq_one_letter_code
_entity_poly.pdbx_strand_id
1 'polypeptide(L)'
;MLSGDCTLSDYNIQKESTLHLVLRLRGGAKKRKKKNYTTPKKIKHKHKKVKLPVLKYYKVDDNGKITRQRRECPGEDCGAGVFMANMFDRQYCGRCHLTYVFNKPE
;
A
#
# COMPACT_ATOMS: atom_id res chain seq x y z
N MET A 1 31.32 23.96 -30.66
CA MET A 1 32.05 24.28 -31.90
C MET A 1 31.62 25.66 -32.36
N LEU A 2 32.33 26.70 -31.95
CA LEU A 2 32.36 27.97 -32.68
C LEU A 2 33.61 27.87 -33.55
N SER A 3 33.43 27.45 -34.80
CA SER A 3 34.47 27.38 -35.83
C SER A 3 34.61 28.78 -36.43
N GLY A 4 35.42 29.61 -35.81
CA GLY A 4 35.71 30.96 -36.27
C GLY A 4 36.72 31.62 -35.36
N ASP A 5 37.87 31.91 -35.92
CA ASP A 5 39.06 32.57 -35.38
C ASP A 5 38.88 34.09 -35.19
N CYS A 6 37.65 34.54 -34.91
CA CYS A 6 37.37 35.94 -34.58
C CYS A 6 37.78 36.23 -33.12
N THR A 7 38.68 37.19 -32.97
CA THR A 7 39.18 37.65 -31.68
C THR A 7 38.24 38.72 -31.08
N LEU A 8 38.31 38.95 -29.77
CA LEU A 8 37.50 39.98 -29.10
C LEU A 8 37.76 41.40 -29.67
N SER A 9 38.94 41.59 -30.26
CA SER A 9 39.34 42.82 -30.95
C SER A 9 38.49 43.09 -32.19
N ASP A 10 38.05 42.06 -32.91
CA ASP A 10 37.21 42.18 -34.11
C ASP A 10 35.78 42.66 -33.78
N TYR A 11 35.39 42.55 -32.51
CA TYR A 11 34.11 43.03 -31.98
C TYR A 11 34.23 44.35 -31.21
N ASN A 12 35.36 45.06 -31.32
CA ASN A 12 35.65 46.32 -30.64
C ASN A 12 35.56 46.25 -29.09
N ILE A 13 35.80 45.08 -28.51
CA ILE A 13 35.79 44.89 -27.05
C ILE A 13 37.15 45.33 -26.51
N GLN A 14 37.19 46.48 -25.83
CA GLN A 14 38.40 47.06 -25.26
C GLN A 14 38.74 46.45 -23.89
N LYS A 15 39.99 46.61 -23.46
CA LYS A 15 40.37 46.31 -22.08
C LYS A 15 39.51 47.17 -21.15
N GLU A 16 38.85 46.54 -20.18
CA GLU A 16 37.91 47.14 -19.20
C GLU A 16 36.50 47.51 -19.73
N SER A 17 36.09 47.01 -20.89
CA SER A 17 34.71 47.20 -21.35
C SER A 17 33.68 46.50 -20.43
N THR A 18 32.60 47.19 -20.06
CA THR A 18 31.48 46.62 -19.29
C THR A 18 30.44 45.99 -20.21
N LEU A 19 30.26 44.68 -20.12
CA LEU A 19 29.28 43.94 -20.92
C LEU A 19 27.98 43.71 -20.11
N HIS A 20 26.85 44.18 -20.63
CA HIS A 20 25.53 43.90 -20.06
C HIS A 20 24.98 42.60 -20.63
N LEU A 21 25.16 41.49 -19.90
CA LEU A 21 24.55 40.22 -20.27
C LEU A 21 23.10 40.14 -19.77
N VAL A 22 22.14 40.27 -20.68
CA VAL A 22 20.72 40.02 -20.40
C VAL A 22 20.39 38.57 -20.74
N LEU A 23 20.50 37.68 -19.75
CA LEU A 23 20.13 36.28 -19.88
C LEU A 23 18.62 36.10 -19.68
N ARG A 24 17.92 35.50 -20.66
CA ARG A 24 16.52 35.10 -20.49
C ARG A 24 16.45 33.88 -19.56
N LEU A 25 15.78 34.02 -18.42
CA LEU A 25 15.52 32.89 -17.53
C LEU A 25 14.57 31.89 -18.20
N ARG A 26 15.09 30.80 -18.78
CA ARG A 26 14.29 29.66 -19.26
C ARG A 26 13.98 28.70 -18.11
N GLY A 27 13.28 29.18 -17.09
CA GLY A 27 13.08 28.45 -15.84
C GLY A 27 11.73 28.72 -15.18
N GLY A 28 10.64 28.34 -15.83
CA GLY A 28 9.30 28.37 -15.25
C GLY A 28 8.59 27.06 -15.52
N ALA A 29 8.88 26.01 -14.74
CA ALA A 29 8.13 24.76 -14.84
C ALA A 29 6.64 25.06 -14.60
N LYS A 30 5.80 24.73 -15.60
CA LYS A 30 4.36 24.98 -15.56
C LYS A 30 3.78 24.26 -14.34
N LYS A 31 3.35 25.01 -13.32
CA LYS A 31 2.71 24.46 -12.10
C LYS A 31 1.61 23.50 -12.55
N ARG A 32 1.75 22.21 -12.22
CA ARG A 32 0.70 21.22 -12.49
C ARG A 32 -0.57 21.68 -11.80
N LYS A 33 -1.63 21.91 -12.58
CA LYS A 33 -2.95 22.26 -12.03
C LYS A 33 -3.38 21.15 -11.08
N LYS A 34 -3.75 21.53 -9.85
CA LYS A 34 -4.32 20.61 -8.86
C LYS A 34 -5.60 20.04 -9.46
N LYS A 35 -5.70 18.71 -9.58
CA LYS A 35 -6.95 18.06 -9.96
C LYS A 35 -7.97 18.36 -8.87
N ASN A 36 -9.08 18.99 -9.24
CA ASN A 36 -10.20 19.23 -8.31
C ASN A 36 -11.03 17.95 -8.26
N TYR A 37 -10.99 17.24 -7.15
CA TYR A 37 -11.80 16.05 -6.94
C TYR A 37 -13.14 16.49 -6.36
N THR A 38 -14.23 16.24 -7.08
CA THR A 38 -15.60 16.56 -6.65
C THR A 38 -16.06 15.65 -5.50
N THR A 39 -15.49 14.45 -5.40
CA THR A 39 -15.80 13.48 -4.33
C THR A 39 -14.63 13.33 -3.36
N PRO A 40 -14.93 13.07 -2.06
CA PRO A 40 -13.89 12.81 -1.08
C PRO A 40 -13.07 11.58 -1.50
N LYS A 41 -11.76 11.66 -1.32
CA LYS A 41 -10.83 10.59 -1.67
C LYS A 41 -11.14 9.34 -0.83
N LYS A 42 -11.45 8.22 -1.51
CA LYS A 42 -11.69 6.93 -0.85
C LYS A 42 -10.47 6.51 -0.02
N ILE A 43 -10.68 6.35 1.30
CA ILE A 43 -9.67 5.81 2.21
C ILE A 43 -9.55 4.31 1.94
N LYS A 44 -8.33 3.82 1.69
CA LYS A 44 -8.08 2.38 1.49
C LYS A 44 -8.22 1.63 2.81
N HIS A 45 -8.78 0.42 2.76
CA HIS A 45 -8.85 -0.46 3.93
C HIS A 45 -7.44 -0.75 4.46
N LYS A 46 -7.26 -0.60 5.77
CA LYS A 46 -6.02 -0.94 6.47
C LYS A 46 -6.26 -2.18 7.33
N HIS A 47 -5.47 -3.23 7.13
CA HIS A 47 -5.56 -4.44 7.94
C HIS A 47 -5.11 -4.14 9.38
N LYS A 48 -5.95 -4.52 10.35
CA LYS A 48 -5.62 -4.47 11.77
C LYS A 48 -4.66 -5.61 12.10
N LYS A 49 -3.46 -5.29 12.60
CA LYS A 49 -2.49 -6.29 13.08
C LYS A 49 -2.86 -6.71 14.50
N VAL A 50 -3.49 -7.87 14.64
CA VAL A 50 -3.75 -8.48 15.94
C VAL A 50 -2.57 -9.39 16.29
N LYS A 51 -1.91 -9.13 17.42
CA LYS A 51 -0.80 -9.95 17.91
C LYS A 51 -1.32 -11.31 18.40
N LEU A 52 -0.56 -12.37 18.17
CA LEU A 52 -0.82 -13.74 18.65
C LEU A 52 -2.28 -14.22 18.43
N PRO A 53 -2.83 -14.13 17.21
CA PRO A 53 -4.23 -14.45 16.95
C PRO A 53 -4.56 -15.94 17.18
N VAL A 54 -3.57 -16.83 17.08
CA VAL A 54 -3.72 -18.28 17.20
C VAL A 54 -4.08 -18.70 18.63
N LEU A 55 -3.59 -17.98 19.65
CA LEU A 55 -3.88 -18.31 21.05
C LEU A 55 -5.36 -18.22 21.39
N LYS A 56 -6.13 -17.42 20.65
CA LYS A 56 -7.59 -17.33 20.82
C LYS A 56 -8.34 -18.63 20.48
N TYR A 57 -7.68 -19.59 19.83
CA TYR A 57 -8.33 -20.83 19.41
C TYR A 57 -8.25 -21.92 20.48
N TYR A 58 -7.46 -21.69 21.52
CA TYR A 58 -7.22 -22.65 22.60
C TYR A 58 -7.62 -22.01 23.93
N LYS A 59 -8.30 -22.79 24.78
CA LYS A 59 -8.53 -22.43 26.17
C LYS A 59 -7.76 -23.43 27.03
N VAL A 60 -6.95 -22.92 27.93
CA VAL A 60 -6.22 -23.71 28.90
C VAL A 60 -6.96 -23.59 30.21
N ASP A 61 -7.39 -24.72 30.78
CA ASP A 61 -7.98 -24.77 32.12
C ASP A 61 -6.87 -24.93 33.17
N ASP A 62 -7.17 -24.63 34.43
CA ASP A 62 -6.19 -24.63 35.54
C ASP A 62 -5.57 -26.02 35.80
N ASN A 63 -6.25 -27.08 35.38
CA ASN A 63 -5.75 -28.46 35.44
C ASN A 63 -4.79 -28.82 34.29
N GLY A 64 -4.39 -27.84 33.46
CA GLY A 64 -3.53 -28.05 32.29
C GLY A 64 -4.24 -28.69 31.09
N LYS A 65 -5.58 -28.86 31.14
CA LYS A 65 -6.36 -29.39 30.02
C LYS A 65 -6.54 -28.31 28.95
N ILE A 66 -6.18 -28.63 27.72
CA ILE A 66 -6.29 -27.71 26.58
C ILE A 66 -7.54 -28.08 25.76
N THR A 67 -8.47 -27.15 25.62
CA THR A 67 -9.66 -27.29 24.78
C THR A 67 -9.56 -26.41 23.54
N ARG A 68 -10.03 -26.92 22.40
CA ARG A 68 -10.03 -26.20 21.12
C ARG A 68 -11.38 -25.54 20.92
N GLN A 69 -11.40 -24.22 20.74
CA GLN A 69 -12.63 -23.43 20.59
C GLN A 69 -13.15 -23.38 19.15
N ARG A 70 -12.33 -23.76 18.15
CA ARG A 70 -12.67 -23.70 16.73
C ARG A 70 -12.58 -25.07 16.07
N ARG A 71 -13.47 -25.30 15.10
CA ARG A 71 -13.49 -26.50 14.26
C ARG A 71 -12.36 -26.46 13.23
N GLU A 72 -11.79 -27.61 12.90
CA GLU A 72 -10.85 -27.76 11.77
C GLU A 72 -11.59 -27.91 10.43
N CYS A 73 -11.03 -27.41 9.31
CA CYS A 73 -11.58 -27.69 7.98
C CYS A 73 -11.43 -29.21 7.73
N PRO A 74 -12.47 -29.90 7.25
CA PRO A 74 -12.39 -31.32 6.86
C PRO A 74 -11.92 -31.53 5.41
N GLY A 75 -11.63 -30.45 4.67
CA GLY A 75 -11.18 -30.54 3.28
C GLY A 75 -9.79 -31.17 3.19
N GLU A 76 -9.56 -31.99 2.16
CA GLU A 76 -8.29 -32.71 1.97
C GLU A 76 -7.08 -31.77 1.89
N ASP A 77 -7.26 -30.60 1.29
CA ASP A 77 -6.23 -29.55 1.20
C ASP A 77 -5.99 -28.79 2.52
N CYS A 78 -6.89 -28.95 3.48
CA CYS A 78 -6.93 -28.19 4.73
C CYS A 78 -7.00 -29.14 5.93
N GLY A 79 -5.87 -29.80 6.22
CA GLY A 79 -5.75 -30.71 7.35
C GLY A 79 -5.60 -30.05 8.72
N ALA A 80 -5.05 -30.82 9.65
CA ALA A 80 -4.89 -30.46 11.06
C ALA A 80 -4.18 -29.11 11.24
N GLY A 81 -4.78 -28.22 12.03
CA GLY A 81 -4.30 -26.86 12.28
C GLY A 81 -4.93 -25.75 11.42
N VAL A 82 -5.71 -26.08 10.38
CA VAL A 82 -6.51 -25.09 9.64
C VAL A 82 -7.88 -24.93 10.30
N PHE A 83 -8.05 -23.84 11.05
CA PHE A 83 -9.28 -23.56 11.78
C PHE A 83 -10.30 -22.77 10.95
N MET A 84 -11.56 -23.19 11.01
CA MET A 84 -12.69 -22.45 10.46
C MET A 84 -12.99 -21.22 11.35
N ALA A 85 -13.34 -20.11 10.72
CA ALA A 85 -13.84 -18.92 11.40
C ALA A 85 -15.29 -19.15 11.83
N ASN A 86 -15.58 -18.89 13.11
CA ASN A 86 -16.95 -18.88 13.63
C ASN A 86 -17.54 -17.47 13.41
N MET A 87 -18.47 -17.36 12.45
CA MET A 87 -19.35 -16.21 12.28
C MET A 87 -20.71 -16.52 12.92
N PHE A 88 -21.60 -15.52 12.96
CA PHE A 88 -22.90 -15.62 13.64
C PHE A 88 -23.75 -16.81 13.17
N ASP A 89 -23.82 -17.01 11.86
CA ASP A 89 -24.69 -17.98 11.18
C ASP A 89 -23.91 -19.15 10.55
N ARG A 90 -22.58 -19.03 10.47
CA ARG A 90 -21.75 -19.93 9.66
C ARG A 90 -20.36 -20.16 10.21
N GLN A 91 -19.80 -21.30 9.83
CA GLN A 91 -18.38 -21.61 9.89
C GLN A 91 -17.77 -21.48 8.51
N TYR A 92 -16.72 -20.68 8.38
CA TYR A 92 -16.06 -20.43 7.10
C TYR A 92 -14.56 -20.71 7.17
N CYS A 93 -14.03 -21.49 6.25
CA CYS A 93 -12.59 -21.65 6.13
C CYS A 93 -12.00 -20.65 5.13
N GLY A 94 -11.01 -19.87 5.58
CA GLY A 94 -10.32 -18.91 4.72
C GLY A 94 -9.36 -19.51 3.69
N ARG A 95 -9.08 -20.83 3.74
CA ARG A 95 -8.15 -21.53 2.84
C ARG A 95 -8.86 -22.37 1.79
N CYS A 96 -9.74 -23.28 2.23
CA CYS A 96 -10.55 -24.14 1.36
C CYS A 96 -11.83 -23.44 0.84
N HIS A 97 -12.16 -22.23 1.32
CA HIS A 97 -13.43 -21.52 1.06
C HIS A 97 -14.72 -22.29 1.43
N LEU A 98 -14.60 -23.44 2.10
CA LEU A 98 -15.71 -24.24 2.61
C LEU A 98 -16.51 -23.45 3.65
N THR A 99 -17.83 -23.51 3.52
CA THR A 99 -18.78 -22.85 4.42
C THR A 99 -19.79 -23.86 4.95
N TYR A 100 -19.97 -23.92 6.26
CA TYR A 100 -21.07 -24.63 6.92
C TYR A 100 -22.01 -23.61 7.56
N VAL A 101 -23.31 -23.75 7.35
CA VAL A 101 -24.33 -22.89 7.96
C VAL A 101 -25.07 -23.70 9.02
N PHE A 102 -25.23 -23.15 10.22
CA PHE A 102 -25.80 -23.88 11.37
C PHE A 102 -27.32 -23.84 11.40
N ASN A 103 -27.90 -22.70 11.02
CA ASN A 103 -29.34 -22.51 11.00
C ASN A 103 -29.77 -22.41 9.54
N LYS A 104 -30.41 -23.46 9.04
CA LYS A 104 -31.27 -23.30 7.86
C LYS A 104 -32.45 -22.43 8.31
N PRO A 105 -32.81 -21.35 7.60
CA PRO A 105 -34.15 -20.82 7.75
C PRO A 105 -35.11 -21.93 7.31
N GLU A 106 -36.00 -22.35 8.21
CA GLU A 106 -37.22 -23.07 7.83
C GLU A 106 -38.08 -22.20 6.92
#